data_AF-A0A1G5QS60-F1
#
_entry.id   AF-A0A1G5QS60-F1
#
_cell.length_a   1.000
_cell.length_b   1.000
_cell.length_c   1.000
_cell.angle_alpha   90.00
_cell.angle_beta   90.00
_cell.angle_gamma   90.00
#
_symmetry.space_group_name_H-M   'P 1'
#
loop_
_entity.id
_entity.type
_entity.pdbx_description
1 polymer ?
#
loop_
_entity_poly.entity_id
_entity_poly.type
_entity_poly.pdbx_seq_one_letter_code
_entity_poly.pdbx_strand_id
1 'polypeptide(L)'
;MVPKSKVIEFSTDSPKTMSFDCLTAVAFARSIGLRQKGAFIAFIQDGHSPATQVEHPNTNQLTNIMTDEDIDAFTARFTTITILSAETGLHRNTVRLAPKIAGVQPFTQNSRDYGGIYLREDAVQAVSKKVLNPEG
;
A
#
# COMPACT_ATOMS: atom_id res chain seq x y z
N MET A 1 -14.34 -21.38 5.16
CA MET A 1 -13.00 -21.97 4.93
C MET A 1 -12.01 -20.83 5.03
N VAL A 2 -11.33 -20.70 6.18
CA VAL A 2 -10.30 -19.67 6.44
C VAL A 2 -8.95 -20.39 6.45
N PRO A 3 -7.90 -19.94 5.74
CA PRO A 3 -6.61 -20.60 5.81
C PRO A 3 -5.99 -20.37 7.19
N LYS A 4 -5.31 -21.41 7.69
CA LYS A 4 -4.73 -21.50 9.04
C LYS A 4 -3.64 -20.43 9.23
N SER A 5 -3.84 -19.57 10.23
CA SER A 5 -2.82 -18.66 10.75
C SER A 5 -1.65 -19.45 11.33
N LYS A 6 -0.44 -19.21 10.84
CA LYS A 6 0.78 -19.75 11.44
C LYS A 6 1.21 -18.82 12.57
N VAL A 7 0.77 -19.13 13.78
CA VAL A 7 1.22 -18.46 15.01
C VAL A 7 2.69 -18.86 15.22
N ILE A 8 3.58 -17.89 15.30
CA ILE A 8 4.99 -18.12 15.66
C ILE A 8 5.09 -17.82 17.15
N GLU A 9 5.13 -18.86 17.99
CA GLU A 9 5.42 -18.73 19.42
C GLU A 9 6.93 -18.53 19.62
N PHE A 10 7.32 -17.44 20.27
CA PHE A 10 8.70 -17.24 20.73
C PHE A 10 8.78 -17.33 22.25
N SER A 11 9.73 -18.14 22.71
CA SER A 11 9.99 -18.50 24.12
C SER A 11 10.29 -17.30 25.02
N THR A 12 9.84 -17.45 26.26
CA THR A 12 9.93 -16.50 27.37
C THR A 12 11.32 -16.48 28.00
N ASP A 13 12.09 -15.43 27.72
CA ASP A 13 13.09 -14.87 28.64
C ASP A 13 13.15 -13.36 28.43
N SER A 14 13.20 -12.56 29.51
CA SER A 14 12.94 -11.11 29.47
C SER A 14 14.03 -10.31 28.73
N PRO A 15 13.71 -9.29 27.90
CA PRO A 15 14.47 -8.03 27.99
C PRO A 15 13.79 -6.71 27.51
N LYS A 16 14.43 -5.59 27.94
CA LYS A 16 14.49 -4.22 27.34
C LYS A 16 13.93 -4.08 25.93
N THR A 17 13.14 -3.02 25.69
CA THR A 17 12.63 -2.50 24.41
C THR A 17 13.32 -3.10 23.18
N MET A 18 12.88 -4.28 22.77
CA MET A 18 13.19 -4.87 21.47
C MET A 18 12.42 -4.03 20.44
N SER A 19 13.12 -3.35 19.55
CA SER A 19 12.48 -2.75 18.38
C SER A 19 11.96 -3.90 17.51
N PHE A 20 10.64 -4.03 17.45
CA PHE A 20 10.01 -4.85 16.43
C PHE A 20 10.16 -4.08 15.11
N ASP A 21 11.27 -4.30 14.41
CA ASP A 21 11.58 -3.67 13.11
C ASP A 21 10.73 -4.28 11.99
N CYS A 22 9.41 -4.33 12.19
CA CYS A 22 8.45 -4.70 11.17
C CYS A 22 7.88 -3.43 10.53
N LEU A 23 7.79 -3.44 9.20
CA LEU A 23 7.15 -2.36 8.46
C LEU A 23 5.63 -2.38 8.73
N THR A 24 5.16 -1.51 9.62
CA THR A 24 3.72 -1.40 9.88
C THR A 24 2.96 -0.94 8.63
N ALA A 25 1.70 -1.35 8.48
CA ALA A 25 0.83 -0.90 7.37
C ALA A 25 0.71 0.64 7.31
N VAL A 26 0.74 1.32 8.45
CA VAL A 26 0.74 2.79 8.51
C VAL A 26 2.07 3.37 8.00
N ALA A 27 3.20 2.77 8.35
CA ALA A 27 4.50 3.19 7.85
C ALA A 27 4.63 2.96 6.34
N PHE A 28 4.18 1.80 5.85
CA PHE A 28 4.10 1.51 4.42
C PHE A 28 3.19 2.50 3.68
N ALA A 29 1.98 2.77 4.19
CA ALA A 29 1.07 3.76 3.60
C ALA A 29 1.76 5.14 3.42
N ARG A 30 2.55 5.55 4.42
CA ARG A 30 3.32 6.80 4.36
C ARG A 30 4.45 6.73 3.34
N SER A 31 5.16 5.61 3.21
CA SER A 31 6.24 5.47 2.22
C SER A 31 5.71 5.55 0.78
N ILE A 32 4.51 5.03 0.53
CA ILE A 32 3.86 5.10 -0.79
C ILE A 32 3.06 6.40 -1.03
N GLY A 33 3.17 7.38 -0.13
CA GLY A 33 2.60 8.73 -0.30
C GLY A 33 1.15 8.88 0.13
N LEU A 34 0.54 7.88 0.78
CA LEU A 34 -0.76 8.03 1.41
C LEU A 34 -0.62 8.85 2.70
N ARG A 35 -1.43 9.90 2.84
CA ARG A 35 -1.42 10.81 3.98
C ARG A 35 -2.75 10.86 4.71
N GLN A 36 -3.82 10.40 4.07
CA GLN A 36 -5.13 10.31 4.69
C GLN A 36 -5.11 9.29 5.82
N LYS A 37 -5.45 9.76 7.03
CA LYS A 37 -5.40 8.93 8.23
C LYS A 37 -6.38 7.76 8.10
N GLY A 38 -5.89 6.55 8.33
CA GLY A 38 -6.72 5.33 8.37
C GLY A 38 -7.17 4.79 7.01
N ALA A 39 -6.95 5.50 5.90
CA ALA A 39 -7.43 5.08 4.58
C ALA A 39 -6.85 3.72 4.14
N PHE A 40 -5.54 3.52 4.30
CA PHE A 40 -4.89 2.25 3.97
C PHE A 40 -5.29 1.11 4.93
N ILE A 41 -5.61 1.42 6.19
CA ILE A 41 -6.11 0.41 7.13
C ILE A 41 -7.52 -0.03 6.73
N ALA A 42 -8.40 0.91 6.36
CA ALA A 42 -9.71 0.58 5.82
C ALA A 42 -9.59 -0.25 4.53
N PHE A 43 -8.65 0.10 3.66
CA PHE A 43 -8.38 -0.65 2.42
C PHE A 43 -8.01 -2.12 2.67
N ILE A 44 -7.19 -2.39 3.68
CA ILE A 44 -6.87 -3.76 4.13
C ILE A 44 -8.10 -4.44 4.74
N GLN A 45 -8.82 -3.75 5.63
CA GLN A 45 -10.01 -4.29 6.31
C GLN A 45 -11.14 -4.65 5.35
N ASP A 46 -11.29 -3.87 4.28
CA ASP A 46 -12.25 -4.11 3.20
C ASP A 46 -11.76 -5.18 2.20
N GLY A 47 -10.58 -5.78 2.45
CA GLY A 47 -10.07 -6.96 1.75
C GLY A 47 -9.36 -6.66 0.42
N HIS A 48 -8.96 -5.42 0.18
CA HIS A 48 -8.33 -5.04 -1.08
C HIS A 48 -6.81 -5.33 -1.13
N SER A 49 -6.15 -5.34 0.02
CA SER A 49 -4.75 -5.76 0.17
C SER A 49 -4.62 -6.75 1.32
N PRO A 50 -3.80 -7.81 1.17
CA PRO A 50 -3.38 -8.59 2.32
C PRO A 50 -2.48 -7.74 3.24
N ALA A 51 -2.43 -8.15 4.50
CA ALA A 51 -1.50 -7.66 5.50
C ALA A 51 -1.36 -8.73 6.59
N THR A 52 -0.15 -8.88 7.13
CA THR A 52 0.11 -9.83 8.22
C THR A 52 -0.19 -9.19 9.58
N GLN A 53 -0.91 -9.90 10.44
CA GLN A 53 -1.15 -9.47 11.82
C GLN A 53 -0.09 -10.01 12.76
N VAL A 54 0.53 -9.13 13.52
CA VAL A 54 1.52 -9.48 14.55
C VAL A 54 1.11 -8.86 15.87
N GLU A 55 1.22 -9.64 16.94
CA GLU A 55 1.07 -9.15 18.30
C GLU A 55 2.35 -8.47 18.75
N HIS A 56 2.25 -7.20 19.16
CA HIS A 56 3.41 -6.48 19.68
C HIS A 56 3.78 -7.04 21.06
N PRO A 57 5.03 -7.51 21.27
CA PRO A 57 5.40 -8.33 22.43
C PRO A 57 5.28 -7.61 23.77
N ASN A 58 5.36 -6.27 23.77
CA ASN A 58 5.33 -5.48 25.00
C ASN A 58 3.95 -4.87 25.31
N THR A 59 3.07 -4.79 24.31
CA THR A 59 1.76 -4.12 24.47
C THR A 59 0.59 -5.06 24.21
N ASN A 60 0.86 -6.31 23.78
CA ASN A 60 -0.12 -7.31 23.36
C ASN A 60 -1.16 -6.77 22.35
N GLN A 61 -0.75 -5.75 21.59
CA GLN A 61 -1.62 -5.10 20.63
C GLN A 61 -1.39 -5.71 19.25
N LEU A 62 -2.46 -6.21 18.63
CA LEU A 62 -2.43 -6.66 17.25
C LEU A 62 -2.19 -5.49 16.31
N THR A 63 -1.14 -5.60 15.50
CA THR A 63 -0.70 -4.59 14.54
C THR A 63 -0.61 -5.21 13.15
N ASN A 64 -1.17 -4.53 12.15
CA ASN A 64 -0.99 -4.91 10.75
C ASN A 64 0.40 -4.48 10.28
N ILE A 65 1.19 -5.42 9.80
CA ILE A 65 2.47 -5.22 9.14
C ILE A 65 2.35 -5.58 7.66
N MET A 66 3.27 -5.07 6.86
CA MET A 66 3.41 -5.40 5.44
C MET A 66 4.70 -6.18 5.27
N THR A 67 4.59 -7.47 4.95
CA THR A 67 5.73 -8.27 4.50
C THR A 67 6.02 -7.98 3.03
N ASP A 68 7.15 -8.47 2.51
CA ASP A 68 7.45 -8.34 1.09
C ASP A 68 6.38 -9.01 0.23
N GLU A 69 5.84 -10.17 0.63
CA GLU A 69 4.74 -10.81 -0.09
C GLU A 69 3.44 -10.00 -0.08
N ASP A 70 3.13 -9.35 1.06
CA ASP A 70 1.97 -8.46 1.15
C ASP A 70 2.12 -7.25 0.22
N ILE A 71 3.34 -6.69 0.13
CA ILE A 71 3.66 -5.56 -0.75
C ILE A 71 3.61 -5.98 -2.22
N ASP A 72 4.14 -7.15 -2.57
CA ASP A 72 4.06 -7.68 -3.93
C ASP A 72 2.60 -7.91 -4.34
N ALA A 73 1.77 -8.46 -3.45
CA ALA A 73 0.35 -8.65 -3.70
C ALA A 73 -0.40 -7.30 -3.88
N PHE A 74 -0.07 -6.28 -3.08
CA PHE A 74 -0.59 -4.93 -3.27
C PHE A 74 -0.16 -4.36 -4.62
N THR A 75 1.15 -4.37 -4.90
CA THR A 75 1.75 -3.75 -6.09
C THR A 75 1.44 -4.49 -7.38
N ALA A 76 0.98 -5.74 -7.33
CA ALA A 76 0.49 -6.48 -8.50
C ALA A 76 -0.82 -5.89 -9.06
N ARG A 77 -1.70 -5.36 -8.19
CA ARG A 77 -3.03 -4.88 -8.57
C ARG A 77 -3.19 -3.38 -8.44
N PHE A 78 -2.51 -2.79 -7.48
CA PHE A 78 -2.66 -1.39 -7.13
C PHE A 78 -1.33 -0.67 -7.22
N THR A 79 -1.43 0.65 -7.31
CA THR A 79 -0.25 1.50 -7.29
C THR A 79 -0.61 2.87 -6.72
N THR A 80 0.40 3.68 -6.47
CA THR A 80 0.26 5.09 -6.13
C THR A 80 1.15 5.92 -7.04
N ILE A 81 0.94 7.23 -7.07
CA ILE A 81 1.82 8.15 -7.80
C ILE A 81 3.28 8.02 -7.35
N THR A 82 3.51 7.76 -6.06
CA THR A 82 4.86 7.58 -5.51
C THR A 82 5.52 6.31 -6.05
N ILE A 83 4.79 5.19 -6.05
CA ILE A 83 5.28 3.91 -6.59
C ILE A 83 5.58 4.07 -8.08
N LEU A 84 4.64 4.59 -8.86
CA LEU A 84 4.83 4.79 -10.31
C LEU A 84 5.99 5.74 -10.62
N SER A 85 6.18 6.81 -9.84
CA SER A 85 7.30 7.73 -10.02
C SER A 85 8.64 7.05 -9.74
N ALA A 86 8.71 6.19 -8.71
CA ALA A 86 9.90 5.41 -8.40
C ALA A 86 10.20 4.36 -9.49
N GLU A 87 9.18 3.63 -9.95
CA GLU A 87 9.32 2.58 -10.97
C GLU A 87 9.68 3.13 -12.36
N THR A 88 9.10 4.26 -12.76
CA THR A 88 9.31 4.85 -14.10
C THR A 88 10.48 5.81 -14.16
N GLY A 89 11.00 6.28 -13.02
CA GLY A 89 11.99 7.36 -12.93
C GLY A 89 11.45 8.73 -13.36
N LEU A 90 10.17 8.84 -13.71
CA LEU A 90 9.55 10.10 -14.11
C LEU A 90 9.30 11.01 -12.92
N HIS A 91 9.36 12.32 -13.16
CA HIS A 91 9.05 13.31 -12.14
C HIS A 91 7.61 13.16 -11.63
N ARG A 92 7.41 13.28 -10.31
CA ARG A 92 6.11 13.05 -9.65
C ARG A 92 4.95 13.82 -10.27
N ASN A 93 5.18 15.04 -10.77
CA ASN A 93 4.12 15.86 -11.37
C ASN A 93 3.65 15.29 -12.71
N THR A 94 4.56 14.71 -13.50
CA THR A 94 4.25 14.05 -14.77
C THR A 94 3.38 12.83 -14.51
N VAL A 95 3.80 11.97 -13.58
CA VAL A 95 3.05 10.77 -13.19
C VAL A 95 1.70 11.14 -12.59
N ARG A 96 1.62 12.20 -11.76
CA ARG A 96 0.36 12.68 -11.19
C ARG A 96 -0.62 13.19 -12.24
N LEU A 97 -0.12 13.85 -13.29
CA LEU A 97 -0.96 14.48 -14.30
C LEU A 97 -1.49 13.46 -15.31
N ALA A 98 -0.75 12.39 -15.59
CA ALA A 98 -1.12 11.42 -16.62
C ALA A 98 -2.47 10.71 -16.36
N PRO A 99 -2.75 10.12 -15.17
CA PRO A 99 -4.07 9.59 -14.85
C PRO A 99 -5.17 10.65 -14.95
N LYS A 100 -4.90 11.89 -14.51
CA LYS A 100 -5.87 12.98 -14.56
C LYS A 100 -6.28 13.33 -15.98
N ILE A 101 -5.33 13.47 -16.91
CA ILE A 101 -5.60 13.75 -18.33
C ILE A 101 -6.35 12.57 -18.97
N ALA A 102 -5.99 11.33 -18.60
CA ALA A 102 -6.64 10.12 -19.08
C ALA A 102 -8.03 9.86 -18.45
N GLY A 103 -8.48 10.70 -17.52
CA GLY A 103 -9.74 10.51 -16.80
C GLY A 103 -9.75 9.39 -15.76
N VAL A 104 -8.59 8.78 -15.49
CA VAL A 104 -8.42 7.68 -14.52
C VAL A 104 -8.52 8.26 -13.10
N GLN A 105 -9.51 7.79 -12.36
CA GLN A 105 -9.76 8.18 -10.98
C GLN A 105 -9.08 7.22 -9.99
N PRO A 106 -8.81 7.66 -8.75
CA PRO A 106 -8.44 6.75 -7.68
C PRO A 106 -9.48 5.64 -7.49
N PHE A 107 -9.03 4.49 -7.04
CA PHE A 107 -9.87 3.34 -6.77
C PHE A 107 -10.85 3.65 -5.64
N THR A 108 -12.12 3.35 -5.89
CA THR A 108 -13.19 3.43 -4.90
C THR A 108 -14.02 2.15 -4.97
N GLN A 109 -14.56 1.73 -3.83
CA GLN A 109 -15.51 0.62 -3.77
C GLN A 109 -16.59 0.95 -2.74
N ASN A 110 -17.86 0.69 -3.07
CA ASN A 110 -19.00 1.03 -2.22
C ASN A 110 -19.01 2.50 -1.77
N SER A 111 -18.63 3.42 -2.67
CA SER A 111 -18.50 4.86 -2.41
C SER A 111 -17.44 5.25 -1.36
N ARG A 112 -16.57 4.32 -0.94
CA ARG A 112 -15.44 4.60 -0.05
C ARG A 112 -14.22 5.02 -0.87
N ASP A 113 -13.64 6.14 -0.49
CA ASP A 113 -12.34 6.63 -0.98
C ASP A 113 -11.23 6.16 -0.04
N TYR A 114 -10.19 5.56 -0.62
CA TYR A 114 -9.00 5.06 0.10
C TYR A 114 -7.76 5.95 -0.15
N GLY A 115 -7.96 7.13 -0.74
CA GLY A 115 -6.94 8.09 -1.11
C GLY A 115 -6.34 7.81 -2.49
N GLY A 116 -5.10 8.24 -2.71
CA GLY A 116 -4.40 8.14 -4.00
C GLY A 116 -3.92 6.74 -4.39
N ILE A 117 -4.75 5.71 -4.16
CA ILE A 117 -4.54 4.34 -4.64
C ILE A 117 -5.26 4.21 -5.97
N TYR A 118 -4.58 3.70 -6.99
CA TYR A 118 -5.12 3.49 -8.32
C TYR A 118 -5.05 2.01 -8.70
N LEU A 119 -5.94 1.57 -9.59
CA LEU A 119 -5.72 0.33 -10.32
C LEU A 119 -4.43 0.46 -11.14
N ARG A 120 -3.54 -0.53 -10.99
CA ARG A 120 -2.21 -0.47 -11.58
C ARG A 120 -2.25 -0.40 -13.09
N GLU A 121 -3.06 -1.25 -13.71
CA GLU A 121 -3.19 -1.32 -15.17
C GLU A 121 -3.58 0.04 -15.75
N ASP A 122 -4.67 0.64 -15.26
CA ASP A 122 -5.17 1.92 -15.75
C ASP A 122 -4.15 3.05 -15.58
N ALA A 123 -3.50 3.10 -14.40
CA ALA A 123 -2.54 4.15 -14.10
C ALA A 123 -1.25 4.01 -14.93
N VAL A 124 -0.73 2.79 -15.11
CA VAL A 124 0.43 2.51 -15.97
C VAL A 124 0.10 2.85 -17.42
N GLN A 125 -1.07 2.45 -17.94
CA GLN A 125 -1.48 2.78 -19.30
C GLN A 125 -1.58 4.30 -19.50
N ALA A 126 -2.11 5.04 -18.53
CA ALA A 126 -2.19 6.49 -18.60
C ALA A 126 -0.80 7.15 -18.66
N VAL A 127 0.13 6.70 -17.82
CA VAL A 127 1.52 7.21 -17.80
C VAL A 127 2.23 6.89 -19.12
N SER A 128 2.13 5.65 -19.61
CA SER A 128 2.73 5.25 -20.88
C SER A 128 2.22 6.09 -22.07
N LYS A 129 0.91 6.35 -22.13
CA LYS A 129 0.32 7.21 -23.18
C LYS A 129 0.85 8.65 -23.11
N LYS A 130 1.03 9.20 -21.90
CA LYS A 130 1.55 10.57 -21.72
C LYS A 130 3.02 10.68 -22.14
N VAL A 131 3.83 9.65 -21.89
CA VAL A 131 5.23 9.61 -22.35
C VAL A 131 5.31 9.56 -23.88
N LEU A 132 4.41 8.80 -24.52
CA LEU A 132 4.36 8.71 -25.98
C LEU A 132 3.80 9.98 -26.65
N ASN A 133 2.89 10.69 -25.99
CA ASN A 133 2.26 11.91 -26.52
C ASN A 133 2.42 13.08 -25.52
N PRO A 134 3.57 13.79 -25.54
CA PRO A 134 3.84 14.84 -24.56
C PRO A 134 2.98 16.11 -24.73
N GLU A 135 2.49 16.39 -25.94
CA GLU A 135 1.83 17.65 -26.37
C GLU A 135 0.35 17.84 -25.95
N GLY A 136 -0.18 17.00 -25.06
CA GLY A 136 -1.55 17.14 -24.51
C GLY A 136 -1.64 17.96 -23.22
#